data_AF-A0A959CAK5-F1
#
_entry.id   AF-A0A959CAK5-F1
#
_cell.length_a   1.000
_cell.length_b   1.000
_cell.length_c   1.000
_cell.angle_alpha   90.00
_cell.angle_beta   90.00
_cell.angle_gamma   90.00
#
_symmetry.space_group_name_H-M   'P 1'
#
loop_
_entity.id
_entity.type
_entity.pdbx_description
1 polymer ?
#
loop_
_entity_poly.entity_id
_entity_poly.type
_entity_poly.pdbx_seq_one_letter_code
_entity_poly.pdbx_strand_id
1 'polypeptide(L)' 'MLRNLSIYIPALVFSFTISACTVFRGKNDRLTPLRVSANKHNLEDGRGKPFFWLGDTGWLLFSKLNREEAE' A
#
# COMPACT_ATOMS: atom_id res chain seq x y z
N MET A 1 -43.16 14.29 -11.54
CA MET A 1 -42.58 13.19 -10.74
C MET A 1 -41.06 12.99 -10.95
N LEU A 2 -40.47 13.38 -12.09
CA LEU A 2 -39.04 13.13 -12.42
C LEU A 2 -38.03 14.21 -11.94
N ARG A 3 -38.48 15.38 -11.44
CA ARG A 3 -37.57 16.49 -11.06
C ARG A 3 -36.72 16.19 -9.83
N ASN A 4 -37.14 15.26 -8.98
CA ASN A 4 -36.46 14.92 -7.73
C ASN A 4 -35.29 13.95 -7.96
N LEU A 5 -35.31 13.19 -9.07
CA LEU A 5 -34.30 12.18 -9.38
C LEU A 5 -32.96 12.80 -9.83
N SER A 6 -33.02 14.00 -10.43
CA SER A 6 -31.84 14.73 -10.92
C SER A 6 -30.89 15.22 -9.81
N ILE A 7 -31.39 15.41 -8.59
CA ILE A 7 -30.59 15.85 -7.43
C ILE A 7 -29.74 14.70 -6.85
N TYR A 8 -30.18 13.45 -7.01
CA TYR A 8 -29.46 12.30 -6.47
C TYR A 8 -28.25 11.91 -7.33
N ILE A 9 -28.23 12.24 -8.61
CA ILE A 9 -27.10 11.95 -9.52
C ILE A 9 -25.80 12.67 -9.10
N PRO A 10 -25.77 14.00 -8.88
CA PRO A 10 -24.56 14.67 -8.41
C PRO A 10 -24.17 14.25 -6.99
N ALA A 11 -25.14 13.94 -6.12
CA ALA A 11 -24.86 13.43 -4.78
C ALA A 11 -24.18 12.05 -4.80
N LEU A 12 -24.59 11.18 -5.72
CA LEU A 12 -24.02 9.83 -5.89
C LEU A 12 -22.63 9.91 -6.55
N VAL A 13 -22.45 10.80 -7.53
CA VAL A 13 -21.13 11.09 -8.12
C VAL A 13 -20.17 11.68 -7.07
N PHE A 14 -20.65 12.60 -6.23
CA PHE A 14 -19.87 13.20 -5.15
C PHE A 14 -19.51 12.19 -4.05
N SER A 15 -20.42 11.28 -3.71
CA SER A 15 -20.14 10.17 -2.81
C SER A 15 -19.10 9.20 -3.39
N PHE A 16 -19.14 8.96 -4.70
CA PHE A 16 -18.19 8.07 -5.38
C PHE A 16 -16.79 8.68 -5.48
N THR A 17 -16.68 9.99 -5.75
CA THR A 17 -15.39 10.69 -5.83
C THR A 17 -14.71 10.86 -4.46
N ILE A 18 -15.48 11.08 -3.39
CA ILE A 18 -14.93 11.09 -2.02
C ILE A 18 -14.39 9.71 -1.63
N SER A 19 -15.13 8.64 -1.95
CA SER A 19 -14.71 7.27 -1.64
C SER A 19 -13.41 6.91 -2.38
N ALA A 20 -13.29 7.27 -3.66
CA ALA A 20 -12.07 7.09 -4.44
C ALA A 20 -10.84 7.82 -3.83
N CYS A 21 -11.04 8.99 -3.21
CA CYS A 21 -9.97 9.76 -2.58
C CYS A 21 -9.43 9.09 -1.29
N THR A 22 -10.22 8.24 -0.62
CA THR A 22 -9.78 7.53 0.60
C THR A 22 -8.93 6.28 0.32
N VAL A 23 -9.08 5.66 -0.86
CA VAL A 23 -8.37 4.42 -1.22
C VAL A 23 -6.89 4.67 -1.56
N PHE A 24 -6.54 5.84 -2.10
CA PHE A 24 -5.17 6.18 -2.52
C PHE A 24 -4.31 6.86 -1.45
N ARG A 25 -4.71 6.81 -0.17
CA ARG A 25 -3.90 7.42 0.89
C ARG A 25 -2.61 6.64 1.09
N GLY A 26 -1.54 7.10 0.45
CA GLY A 26 -0.17 6.64 0.68
C GLY A 26 0.14 6.72 2.17
N LYS A 27 0.31 5.55 2.80
CA LYS A 27 0.54 5.45 4.24
C LYS A 27 1.95 5.96 4.54
N ASN A 28 2.06 7.07 5.26
CA ASN A 28 3.34 7.60 5.72
C ASN A 28 3.84 6.73 6.88
N ASP A 29 4.33 5.55 6.53
CA ASP A 29 4.78 4.54 7.47
C ASP A 29 6.23 4.83 7.83
N ARG A 30 6.45 5.46 9.00
CA ARG A 30 7.76 5.38 9.65
C ARG A 30 8.12 3.89 9.74
N LEU A 31 9.29 3.54 9.23
CA LEU A 31 9.75 2.15 9.22
C LEU A 31 9.76 1.63 10.66
N THR A 32 8.99 0.56 10.89
CA THR A 32 9.00 -0.18 12.15
C THR A 32 9.71 -1.51 11.90
N PRO A 33 10.47 -2.04 12.89
CA PRO A 33 11.08 -3.36 12.74
C PRO A 33 10.03 -4.42 12.40
N LEU A 34 10.36 -5.32 11.49
CA LEU A 34 9.53 -6.50 11.21
C LEU A 34 9.55 -7.43 12.42
N ARG A 35 8.42 -8.09 12.66
CA ARG A 35 8.28 -9.14 13.66
C ARG A 35 7.61 -10.37 13.07
N VAL A 36 7.82 -11.51 13.72
CA VAL A 36 7.08 -12.74 13.42
C VAL A 36 5.63 -12.56 13.90
N SER A 37 4.66 -12.91 13.06
CA SER A 37 3.24 -12.83 13.41
C SER A 37 2.89 -13.72 14.60
N ALA A 38 1.79 -13.42 15.29
CA ALA A 38 1.38 -14.19 16.49
C ALA A 38 1.19 -15.70 16.20
N ASN A 39 0.71 -16.05 15.00
CA ASN A 39 0.56 -17.44 14.56
C ASN A 39 1.87 -18.09 14.06
N LYS A 40 2.98 -17.34 14.00
CA LYS A 40 4.32 -17.80 13.60
C LYS A 40 4.46 -18.31 12.16
N HIS A 41 3.55 -17.93 11.27
CA HIS A 41 3.62 -18.32 9.85
C HIS A 41 4.03 -17.17 8.91
N ASN A 42 3.93 -15.91 9.34
CA ASN A 42 4.13 -14.74 8.48
C ASN A 42 5.00 -13.67 9.17
N LEU A 43 5.35 -12.63 8.40
CA LEU A 43 5.95 -11.41 8.91
C LEU A 43 4.91 -10.28 8.95
N GLU A 44 5.08 -9.38 9.92
CA GLU A 44 4.25 -8.19 10.06
C GLU A 44 5.06 -6.98 10.56
N ASP A 45 4.55 -5.77 10.32
CA ASP A 45 5.14 -4.55 10.86
C ASP A 45 4.82 -4.37 12.37
N GLY A 46 5.39 -3.33 12.99
CA GLY A 46 5.17 -3.02 14.41
C GLY A 46 3.71 -2.74 14.79
N ARG A 47 2.82 -2.53 13.81
CA ARG A 47 1.38 -2.30 14.00
C ARG A 47 0.52 -3.50 13.57
N GLY A 48 1.13 -4.65 13.26
CA GLY A 48 0.44 -5.87 12.86
C GLY A 48 -0.03 -5.90 11.41
N LYS A 49 0.47 -5.01 10.54
CA LYS A 49 0.19 -5.06 9.11
C LYS A 49 1.01 -6.19 8.48
N PRO A 50 0.41 -7.10 7.68
CA PRO A 50 1.16 -8.16 7.00
C PRO A 50 2.27 -7.62 6.11
N PHE A 51 3.41 -8.31 6.10
CA PHE A 51 4.56 -8.05 5.23
C PHE A 51 4.83 -9.29 4.37
N PHE A 52 4.65 -9.13 3.05
CA PHE A 52 4.96 -10.18 2.08
C PHE A 52 6.42 -10.04 1.63
N TRP A 53 7.25 -11.02 1.98
CA TRP A 53 8.64 -11.05 1.52
C TRP A 53 8.69 -11.60 0.09
N LEU A 54 8.96 -10.71 -0.88
CA LEU A 54 9.37 -11.07 -2.23
C LEU A 54 10.85 -10.71 -2.40
N GLY A 55 11.72 -11.72 -2.41
CA GLY A 55 13.17 -11.53 -2.42
C GLY A 55 13.80 -12.00 -3.72
N ASP A 56 14.88 -11.32 -4.11
CA ASP A 56 15.80 -11.72 -5.19
C ASP A 56 17.15 -12.14 -4.62
N THR A 57 17.98 -12.79 -5.43
CA THR A 57 19.34 -13.20 -5.05
C THR A 57 20.40 -12.33 -5.70
N GLY A 58 20.94 -11.35 -4.96
CA GLY A 58 21.94 -10.39 -5.43
C GLY A 58 23.36 -10.61 -4.90
N TRP A 59 23.86 -11.84 -4.88
CA TRP A 59 25.14 -12.19 -4.20
C TRP A 59 26.33 -11.31 -4.58
N LEU A 60 26.42 -10.94 -5.86
CA LEU A 60 27.56 -10.19 -6.39
C LEU A 60 27.35 -8.68 -6.42
N LEU A 61 26.18 -8.18 -6.00
CA LEU A 61 25.77 -6.78 -6.09
C LEU A 61 26.87 -5.82 -5.60
N PHE A 62 27.44 -6.07 -4.41
CA PHE A 62 28.43 -5.17 -3.81
C PHE A 62 29.87 -5.35 -4.31
N SER A 63 30.17 -6.45 -5.00
CA SER A 63 31.55 -6.80 -5.40
C SER A 63 31.82 -6.64 -6.89
N LYS A 64 30.75 -6.54 -7.70
CA LYS A 64 30.84 -6.55 -9.16
C LYS A 64 30.17 -5.36 -9.82
N LEU A 65 29.12 -4.80 -9.23
CA LEU A 65 28.41 -3.69 -9.83
C LEU A 65 28.94 -2.36 -9.32
N ASN A 66 29.09 -1.42 -10.24
CA ASN A 66 29.22 0.00 -9.89
C ASN A 66 27.84 0.58 -9.51
N ARG A 67 27.81 1.87 -9.17
CA ARG A 67 26.57 2.54 -8.74
C ARG A 67 25.55 2.60 -9.87
N GLU A 68 25.99 2.91 -11.07
CA GLU A 68 25.15 3.07 -12.25
C GLU A 68 24.48 1.75 -12.67
N GLU A 69 25.13 0.61 -12.42
CA GLU A 69 24.60 -0.73 -12.67
C GLU A 69 23.61 -1.22 -11.58
N ALA A 70 23.59 -0.58 -10.41
CA ALA A 70 22.78 -0.99 -9.25
C ALA A 70 21.57 -0.08 -8.98
N GLU A 71 21.45 1.06 -9.67
CA GLU A 71 20.34 2.02 -9.60
C GLU A 71 19.31 1.78 -10.72
#